data_AF-A0A923CRD6-F1
#
_entry.id   AF-A0A923CRD6-F1
#
_cell.length_a   1.000
_cell.length_b   1.000
_cell.length_c   1.000
_cell.angle_alpha   90.00
_cell.angle_beta   90.00
_cell.angle_gamma   90.00
#
_symmetry.space_group_name_H-M   'P 1'
#
loop_
_entity.id
_entity.type
_entity.pdbx_description
1 polymer ?
#
loop_
_entity_poly.entity_id
_entity_poly.type
_entity_poly.pdbx_seq_one_letter_code
_entity_poly.pdbx_strand_id
1 'polypeptide(L)'
;MEPLSKIANMALNEITAGKFTNLPSLAITGLLNDFQYSWLRRFKIDYKFEFLDLARMFCSGNNKQVFKATQCKSIEDIRKVFSDYINAWCKNDDRVILSLSFDGKKINAEWVEMKEYLEFNHAVEGDTK
;
A
#
# COMPACT_ATOMS: atom_id res chain seq x y z
N MET A 1 -4.41 -2.58 18.50
CA MET A 1 -4.31 -2.57 17.02
C MET A 1 -2.83 -2.63 16.66
N GLU A 2 -2.44 -3.44 15.67
CA GLU A 2 -1.02 -3.59 15.30
C GLU A 2 -0.51 -2.36 14.53
N PRO A 3 0.79 -2.01 14.61
CA PRO A 3 1.37 -0.93 13.81
C PRO A 3 1.23 -1.20 12.30
N LEU A 4 0.91 -0.17 11.51
CA LEU A 4 0.76 -0.32 10.04
C LEU A 4 2.02 -0.85 9.36
N SER A 5 3.19 -0.46 9.84
CA SER A 5 4.47 -1.01 9.36
C SER A 5 4.57 -2.52 9.56
N LYS A 6 4.07 -3.03 10.69
CA LYS A 6 4.03 -4.48 10.97
C LYS A 6 3.00 -5.18 10.09
N ILE A 7 1.83 -4.58 9.88
CA ILE A 7 0.80 -5.13 8.97
C ILE A 7 1.32 -5.21 7.54
N ALA A 8 1.93 -4.14 7.03
CA ALA A 8 2.54 -4.12 5.69
C ALA A 8 3.66 -5.16 5.58
N ASN A 9 4.50 -5.30 6.61
CA ASN A 9 5.52 -6.33 6.67
C ASN A 9 4.93 -7.75 6.58
N MET A 10 3.88 -8.03 7.35
CA MET A 10 3.19 -9.32 7.32
C MET A 10 2.54 -9.58 5.96
N ALA A 11 1.88 -8.59 5.36
CA ALA A 11 1.27 -8.72 4.04
C ALA A 11 2.33 -9.03 2.99
N LEU A 12 3.45 -8.29 2.95
CA LEU A 12 4.55 -8.55 2.03
C LEU A 12 5.17 -9.93 2.24
N ASN A 13 5.34 -10.34 3.49
CA ASN A 13 5.86 -11.65 3.83
C ASN A 13 4.95 -12.77 3.32
N GLU A 14 3.63 -12.64 3.54
CA GLU A 14 2.64 -13.59 3.07
C GLU A 14 2.65 -13.70 1.54
N ILE A 15 2.48 -12.58 0.84
CA ILE A 15 2.31 -12.60 -0.62
C ILE A 15 3.58 -12.99 -1.37
N THR A 16 4.77 -12.86 -0.76
CA THR A 16 6.05 -13.26 -1.36
C THR A 16 6.57 -14.59 -0.82
N ALA A 17 5.78 -15.31 -0.02
CA ALA A 17 6.20 -16.54 0.66
C ALA A 17 7.52 -16.36 1.44
N GLY A 18 7.65 -15.23 2.14
CA GLY A 18 8.79 -14.90 2.98
C GLY A 18 10.01 -14.32 2.27
N LYS A 19 9.90 -14.00 0.97
CA LYS A 19 11.08 -13.67 0.13
C LYS A 19 11.23 -12.19 -0.18
N PHE A 20 10.34 -11.31 0.28
CA PHE A 20 10.42 -9.89 -0.07
C PHE A 20 11.72 -9.22 0.40
N THR A 21 12.36 -9.71 1.48
CA THR A 21 13.66 -9.20 1.95
C THR A 21 14.82 -9.47 1.00
N ASN A 22 14.65 -10.41 0.06
CA ASN A 22 15.62 -10.69 -1.00
C ASN A 22 15.39 -9.84 -2.26
N LEU A 23 14.32 -9.05 -2.29
CA LEU A 23 14.03 -8.16 -3.39
C LEU A 23 14.83 -6.86 -3.27
N PRO A 24 15.20 -6.22 -4.39
CA PRO A 24 15.76 -4.87 -4.37
C PRO A 24 14.81 -3.89 -3.69
N SER A 25 15.34 -2.87 -3.01
CA SER A 25 14.53 -1.88 -2.30
C SER A 25 13.45 -1.25 -3.18
N LEU A 26 13.76 -0.96 -4.46
CA LEU A 26 12.78 -0.42 -5.41
C LEU A 26 11.62 -1.38 -5.71
N ALA A 27 11.86 -2.70 -5.71
CA ALA A 27 10.82 -3.69 -5.87
C ALA A 27 9.91 -3.75 -4.63
N ILE A 28 10.50 -3.65 -3.43
CA ILE A 28 9.76 -3.57 -2.17
C ILE A 28 8.91 -2.30 -2.14
N THR A 29 9.47 -1.15 -2.54
CA THR A 29 8.72 0.11 -2.69
C THR A 29 7.54 -0.05 -3.64
N GLY A 30 7.73 -0.71 -4.79
CA GLY A 30 6.64 -1.00 -5.71
C GLY A 30 5.51 -1.81 -5.07
N LEU A 31 5.86 -2.85 -4.29
CA LEU A 31 4.88 -3.65 -3.56
C LEU A 31 4.19 -2.86 -2.43
N LEU A 32 4.89 -1.96 -1.75
CA LEU A 32 4.29 -1.07 -0.75
C LEU A 32 3.28 -0.11 -1.39
N ASN A 33 3.57 0.42 -2.58
CA ASN A 33 2.62 1.23 -3.35
C ASN A 33 1.37 0.42 -3.71
N ASP A 34 1.54 -0.84 -4.14
CA ASP A 34 0.42 -1.73 -4.47
C ASP A 34 -0.42 -2.11 -3.23
N PHE A 35 0.22 -2.30 -2.08
CA PHE A 35 -0.46 -2.49 -0.79
C PHE A 35 -1.24 -1.25 -0.38
N GLN A 36 -0.62 -0.07 -0.41
CA GLN A 36 -1.27 1.21 -0.08
C GLN A 36 -2.46 1.48 -1.00
N TYR A 37 -2.31 1.23 -2.30
CA TYR A 37 -3.39 1.33 -3.26
C TYR A 37 -4.57 0.45 -2.85
N SER A 38 -4.31 -0.84 -2.60
CA SER A 38 -5.33 -1.82 -2.25
C SER A 38 -6.01 -1.49 -0.90
N TRP A 39 -5.23 -0.99 0.05
CA TRP A 39 -5.70 -0.54 1.36
C TRP A 39 -6.67 0.62 1.24
N LEU A 40 -6.31 1.66 0.48
CA LEU A 40 -7.09 2.89 0.39
C LEU A 40 -8.33 2.73 -0.50
N ARG A 41 -8.26 1.92 -1.57
CA ARG A 41 -9.40 1.69 -2.47
C ARG A 41 -10.63 1.13 -1.76
N ARG A 42 -10.48 0.41 -0.65
CA ARG A 42 -11.63 -0.17 0.09
C ARG A 42 -12.52 0.90 0.73
N PHE A 43 -11.96 2.05 1.07
CA PHE A 43 -12.69 3.12 1.75
C PHE A 43 -13.59 3.91 0.81
N LYS A 44 -13.39 3.80 -0.52
CA LYS A 44 -14.12 4.59 -1.53
C LYS A 44 -14.07 6.10 -1.27
N ILE A 45 -12.99 6.57 -0.64
CA ILE A 45 -12.71 7.99 -0.42
C ILE A 45 -12.10 8.60 -1.68
N ASP A 46 -12.25 9.92 -1.83
CA ASP A 46 -11.51 10.67 -2.84
C ASP A 46 -10.06 10.78 -2.40
N TYR A 47 -9.20 9.99 -3.06
CA TYR A 47 -7.77 9.94 -2.83
C TYR A 47 -7.10 10.00 -4.19
N LYS A 48 -5.96 10.68 -4.27
CA LYS A 48 -5.21 10.87 -5.51
C LYS A 48 -4.43 9.60 -5.88
N PHE A 49 -5.16 8.56 -6.27
CA PHE A 49 -4.61 7.25 -6.65
C PHE A 49 -3.63 7.35 -7.82
N GLU A 50 -3.77 8.37 -8.66
CA GLU A 50 -2.86 8.68 -9.77
C GLU A 50 -1.42 8.86 -9.28
N PHE A 51 -1.21 9.44 -8.09
CA PHE A 51 0.14 9.57 -7.53
C PHE A 51 0.75 8.22 -7.15
N LEU A 52 -0.05 7.28 -6.63
CA LEU A 52 0.42 5.93 -6.35
C LEU A 52 0.71 5.16 -7.64
N ASP A 53 -0.11 5.34 -8.68
CA ASP A 53 0.13 4.74 -9.99
C ASP A 53 1.42 5.30 -10.62
N LEU A 54 1.64 6.63 -10.57
CA LEU A 54 2.88 7.26 -11.01
C LEU A 54 4.10 6.75 -10.24
N ALA A 55 4.04 6.74 -8.89
CA ALA A 55 5.10 6.18 -8.06
C ALA A 55 5.40 4.73 -8.43
N ARG A 56 4.36 3.92 -8.69
CA ARG A 56 4.48 2.53 -9.09
C ARG A 56 5.13 2.34 -10.47
N MET A 57 4.91 3.26 -11.40
CA MET A 57 5.57 3.25 -12.72
C MET A 57 7.09 3.39 -12.60
N PHE A 58 7.59 4.21 -11.67
CA PHE A 58 9.04 4.34 -11.42
C PHE A 58 9.68 3.05 -10.89
N CYS A 59 8.88 2.15 -10.31
CA CYS A 59 9.35 0.84 -9.83
C CYS A 59 9.29 -0.28 -10.91
N SER A 60 8.75 0.02 -12.10
CA SER A 60 8.41 -0.99 -13.13
C SER A 60 9.60 -1.82 -13.64
N GLY A 61 10.82 -1.28 -13.59
CA GLY A 61 12.05 -2.00 -13.95
C GLY A 61 12.28 -3.30 -13.15
N ASN A 62 11.64 -3.43 -11.98
CA ASN A 62 11.74 -4.62 -11.13
C ASN A 62 10.53 -5.56 -11.23
N ASN A 63 9.56 -5.30 -12.10
CA ASN A 63 8.31 -6.08 -12.19
C ASN A 63 8.54 -7.58 -12.38
N LYS A 64 9.54 -7.98 -13.18
CA LYS A 64 9.86 -9.41 -13.39
C LYS A 64 10.20 -10.12 -12.07
N GLN A 65 10.95 -9.47 -11.18
CA GLN A 65 11.33 -10.04 -9.89
C GLN A 65 10.14 -10.08 -8.94
N VAL A 66 9.33 -9.01 -8.94
CA VAL A 66 8.09 -8.93 -8.17
C VAL A 66 7.14 -10.07 -8.57
N PHE A 67 6.83 -10.22 -9.85
CA PHE A 67 5.94 -11.29 -10.35
C PHE A 67 6.46 -12.69 -10.03
N LYS A 68 7.78 -12.89 -10.10
CA LYS A 68 8.39 -14.16 -9.69
C LYS A 68 8.23 -14.42 -8.19
N ALA A 69 8.42 -13.40 -7.35
CA ALA A 69 8.33 -13.53 -5.91
C ALA A 69 6.88 -13.74 -5.43
N THR A 70 5.91 -13.06 -6.07
CA THR A 70 4.49 -13.14 -5.70
C THR A 70 3.71 -14.21 -6.46
N GLN A 71 4.31 -14.82 -7.48
CA GLN A 71 3.65 -15.73 -8.43
C GLN A 71 2.44 -15.09 -9.16
N CYS A 72 2.33 -13.76 -9.16
CA CYS A 72 1.29 -13.01 -9.87
C CYS A 72 1.72 -12.73 -11.32
N LYS A 73 0.75 -12.49 -12.22
CA LYS A 73 1.03 -12.24 -13.64
C LYS A 73 0.96 -10.77 -14.02
N SER A 74 0.33 -9.94 -13.20
CA SER A 74 0.20 -8.50 -13.40
C SER A 74 0.22 -7.71 -12.10
N ILE A 75 0.21 -6.38 -12.21
CA ILE A 75 0.08 -5.48 -11.06
C ILE A 75 -1.34 -5.59 -10.47
N GLU A 76 -2.34 -5.73 -11.32
CA GLU A 76 -3.74 -5.91 -10.93
C GLU A 76 -3.92 -7.19 -10.12
N ASP A 77 -3.25 -8.29 -10.51
CA ASP A 77 -3.24 -9.53 -9.74
C ASP A 77 -2.65 -9.32 -8.34
N ILE A 78 -1.53 -8.59 -8.23
CA ILE A 78 -0.89 -8.27 -6.94
C ILE A 78 -1.86 -7.47 -6.06
N ARG A 79 -2.46 -6.41 -6.62
CA ARG A 79 -3.43 -5.57 -5.91
C ARG A 79 -4.64 -6.36 -5.46
N LYS A 80 -5.11 -7.31 -6.29
CA LYS A 80 -6.18 -8.22 -5.92
C LYS A 80 -5.79 -9.09 -4.72
N VAL A 81 -4.61 -9.72 -4.74
CA VAL A 81 -4.12 -10.56 -3.63
C VAL A 81 -3.98 -9.74 -2.34
N PHE A 82 -3.48 -8.51 -2.42
CA PHE A 82 -3.45 -7.62 -1.26
C PHE A 82 -4.85 -7.26 -0.75
N SER A 83 -5.80 -6.98 -1.65
CA SER A 83 -7.18 -6.71 -1.28
C SER A 83 -7.80 -7.91 -0.56
N ASP A 84 -7.58 -9.13 -1.05
CA ASP A 84 -8.03 -10.37 -0.42
C ASP A 84 -7.42 -10.52 0.99
N TYR A 85 -6.11 -10.27 1.15
CA TYR A 85 -5.44 -10.28 2.46
C TYR A 85 -6.04 -9.24 3.43
N ILE A 86 -6.21 -7.99 2.97
CA ILE A 86 -6.76 -6.89 3.79
C ILE A 86 -8.18 -7.21 4.23
N ASN A 87 -9.02 -7.76 3.35
CA ASN A 87 -10.39 -8.12 3.69
C ASN A 87 -10.47 -9.28 4.69
N ALA A 88 -9.53 -10.23 4.62
CA ALA A 88 -9.48 -11.35 5.56
C ALA A 88 -9.04 -10.91 6.96
N TRP A 89 -8.04 -10.03 7.07
CA TRP A 89 -7.32 -9.79 8.32
C TRP A 89 -7.44 -8.37 8.88
N CYS A 90 -7.74 -7.39 8.04
CA CYS A 90 -7.67 -5.96 8.38
C CYS A 90 -8.95 -5.18 8.04
N LYS A 91 -10.07 -5.87 7.77
CA LYS A 91 -11.32 -5.25 7.29
C LYS A 91 -11.87 -4.11 8.15
N ASN A 92 -11.64 -4.18 9.47
CA ASN A 92 -12.17 -3.22 10.45
C ASN A 92 -11.16 -2.14 10.83
N ASP A 93 -9.92 -2.22 10.35
CA ASP A 93 -8.96 -1.13 10.49
C ASP A 93 -9.43 0.00 9.57
N ASP A 94 -9.41 1.25 9.97
CA ASP A 94 -9.90 2.38 9.17
C ASP A 94 -8.86 3.47 8.98
N ARG A 95 -7.63 3.24 9.44
CA ARG A 95 -6.52 4.19 9.27
C ARG A 95 -6.29 4.49 7.80
N VAL A 96 -6.19 5.77 7.46
CA VAL A 96 -5.82 6.23 6.12
C VAL A 96 -4.31 6.35 6.07
N ILE A 97 -3.68 5.55 5.20
CA ILE A 97 -2.24 5.55 4.98
C ILE A 97 -1.87 6.79 4.16
N LEU A 98 -1.04 7.66 4.74
CA LEU A 98 -0.46 8.81 4.03
C LEU A 98 0.77 8.40 3.25
N SER A 99 1.68 7.62 3.89
CA SER A 99 2.89 7.13 3.25
C SER A 99 3.32 5.76 3.78
N LEU A 100 3.90 4.95 2.90
CA LEU A 100 4.66 3.74 3.23
C LEU A 100 6.01 3.77 2.52
N SER A 101 7.08 3.49 3.26
CA SER A 101 8.43 3.46 2.70
C SER A 101 9.28 2.37 3.32
N PHE A 102 10.29 1.92 2.57
CA PHE A 102 11.29 0.98 3.05
C PHE A 102 12.67 1.65 3.04
N ASP A 103 13.30 1.73 4.21
CA ASP A 103 14.61 2.40 4.39
C ASP A 103 15.82 1.48 4.13
N GLY A 104 15.57 0.24 3.67
CA GLY A 104 16.59 -0.80 3.54
C GLY A 104 16.65 -1.76 4.73
N LYS A 105 16.03 -1.42 5.86
CA LYS A 105 15.99 -2.27 7.07
C LYS A 105 14.58 -2.54 7.55
N LYS A 106 13.72 -1.53 7.55
CA LYS A 106 12.34 -1.60 8.06
C LYS A 106 11.39 -0.81 7.19
N ILE A 107 10.11 -1.12 7.37
CA ILE A 107 9.01 -0.37 6.79
C ILE A 107 8.63 0.75 7.75
N ASN A 108 8.55 1.97 7.23
CA ASN A 108 8.03 3.13 7.93
C ASN A 108 6.63 3.44 7.37
N ALA A 109 5.74 3.88 8.25
CA ALA A 109 4.34 4.13 7.91
C ALA A 109 3.86 5.41 8.58
N GLU A 110 3.26 6.29 7.80
CA GLU A 110 2.55 7.48 8.26
C GLU A 110 1.07 7.33 7.93
N TRP A 111 0.22 7.71 8.87
CA TRP A 111 -1.22 7.49 8.78
C TRP A 111 -1.98 8.46 9.67
N VAL A 112 -3.28 8.59 9.39
CA VAL A 112 -4.25 9.34 10.19
C VAL A 112 -5.52 8.52 10.35
N GLU A 113 -6.34 8.85 11.34
CA GLU A 113 -7.65 8.22 11.47
C GLU A 113 -8.58 8.65 10.33
N MET A 114 -9.51 7.79 9.91
CA MET A 114 -10.45 8.10 8.81
C MET A 114 -11.20 9.40 9.05
N LYS A 115 -11.66 9.61 10.29
CA LYS A 115 -12.40 10.81 10.67
C LYS A 115 -11.56 12.08 10.44
N GLU A 116 -10.30 12.06 10.89
CA GLU A 116 -9.37 13.20 10.74
C GLU A 116 -9.07 13.47 9.26
N TYR A 117 -8.92 12.42 8.46
CA TYR A 117 -8.70 12.55 7.02
C TYR A 117 -9.87 13.25 6.31
N LEU A 118 -11.11 12.84 6.63
CA LEU A 118 -12.31 13.42 6.04
C LEU A 118 -12.49 14.88 6.46
N GLU A 119 -12.23 15.20 7.73
CA GLU A 119 -12.29 16.59 8.24
C GLU A 119 -11.28 17.50 7.52
N PHE A 120 -10.05 17.04 7.30
CA PHE A 120 -9.02 17.80 6.58
C PHE A 120 -9.42 18.04 5.12
N ASN A 121 -9.88 17.01 4.41
CA ASN A 121 -10.25 17.14 3.00
C ASN A 121 -11.49 18.03 2.80
N HIS A 122 -12.50 17.93 3.67
CA HIS A 122 -13.69 18.79 3.60
C HIS A 122 -13.37 20.26 3.92
N ALA A 123 -12.40 20.53 4.80
CA ALA A 123 -11.96 21.90 5.07
C ALA A 123 -11.31 22.55 3.84
N VAL A 124 -10.51 21.79 3.07
CA VAL A 124 -9.84 22.26 1.86
C VAL A 124 -10.84 22.58 0.72
N GLU A 125 -11.95 21.84 0.63
CA GLU A 125 -13.03 22.12 -0.32
C GLU A 125 -13.91 23.32 0.09
N GLY A 126 -13.96 23.65 1.38
CA GLY A 126 -14.74 24.76 1.92
C GLY A 126 -14.13 26.15 1.67
N ASP A 127 -12.81 26.22 1.48
CA ASP A 127 -12.06 27.47 1.31
C ASP A 127 -11.91 27.91 -0.18
N THR A 128 -12.60 27.23 -1.11
CA THR A 128 -12.57 27.56 -2.55
C THR A 128 -13.84 28.25 -3.08
N LYS A 129 -14.63 28.90 -2.20
CA LYS A 129 -15.80 29.71 -2.62
C LYS A 129 -15.64 31.19 -2.35
#